data_AF-A0AAJ3QU37-F1
#
_entry.id   AF-A0AAJ3QU37-F1
#
_cell.length_a   1.000
_cell.length_b   1.000
_cell.length_c   1.000
_cell.angle_alpha   90.00
_cell.angle_beta   90.00
_cell.angle_gamma   90.00
#
_symmetry.space_group_name_H-M   'P 1'
#
loop_
_entity.id
_entity.type
_entity.pdbx_description
1 polymer ?
#
loop_
_entity_poly.entity_id
_entity_poly.type
_entity_poly.pdbx_seq_one_letter_code
_entity_poly.pdbx_strand_id
1 'polypeptide(L)'
;MIERFQGDAGRELRVEVLLAQWIVASDRALAEELADVIELVEFDTGQAMIEQNGEDNDIFFIIAGSFGIYINGRRIGGRGRGEQLGEMAAIEPTQRRSATVVAEEPSLVARLSEQHFSQLAKKYPGMYRQIARSLSRRLLERNKHVGMYREKVRVFIISSAEALPVARLVRNAFEHDPFLTTIWTDGVFRVANYTLQDLEAEVDDSDFAVAIAHADDLTESRGKDWPSPRDNVVFELGLFMGKLGRQRAILMEPREEKVKLPSDLSGITTIPYRFESGRVAESLIAPACDRLRQHIIELGPFNG
;
A
#
# COMPACT_ATOMS: atom_id res chain seq x y z
N MET A 1 13.84 10.93 34.84
CA MET A 1 14.48 11.52 33.63
C MET A 1 14.30 13.03 33.59
N ILE A 2 13.13 13.50 34.04
CA ILE A 2 12.68 14.90 34.10
C ILE A 2 13.61 15.86 34.86
N GLU A 3 14.30 15.42 35.91
CA GLU A 3 15.15 16.27 36.77
C GLU A 3 16.22 17.07 35.99
N ARG A 4 16.75 16.49 34.89
CA ARG A 4 17.75 17.15 34.03
C ARG A 4 17.22 18.39 33.32
N PHE A 5 15.91 18.49 33.17
CA PHE A 5 15.23 19.53 32.42
C PHE A 5 14.49 20.51 33.34
N GLN A 6 14.60 20.37 34.66
CA GLN A 6 13.92 21.23 35.64
C GLN A 6 14.80 22.41 36.11
N GLY A 7 14.13 23.47 36.58
CA GLY A 7 14.77 24.69 37.06
C GLY A 7 15.47 25.50 35.97
N ASP A 8 16.22 26.52 36.42
CA ASP A 8 16.98 27.42 35.55
C ASP A 8 18.13 26.70 34.84
N ALA A 9 18.82 25.80 35.55
CA ALA A 9 19.90 24.99 34.98
C ALA A 9 19.40 24.03 33.89
N GLY A 10 18.18 23.50 34.02
CA GLY A 10 17.56 22.64 33.01
C GLY A 10 16.97 23.39 31.82
N ARG A 11 16.83 24.73 31.90
CA ARG A 11 16.22 25.54 30.84
C ARG A 11 16.97 25.44 29.53
N GLU A 12 18.30 25.57 29.54
CA GLU A 12 19.10 25.48 28.30
C GLU A 12 18.92 24.13 27.61
N LEU A 13 18.82 23.04 28.39
CA LEU A 13 18.55 21.71 27.85
C LEU A 13 17.14 21.61 27.25
N ARG A 14 16.13 22.26 27.85
CA ARG A 14 14.78 22.34 27.26
C ARG A 14 14.83 23.07 25.92
N VAL A 15 15.52 24.21 25.86
CA VAL A 15 15.68 25.01 24.63
C VAL A 15 16.33 24.17 23.53
N GLU A 16 17.47 23.52 23.81
CA GLU A 16 18.17 22.69 22.84
C GLU A 16 17.32 21.53 22.30
N VAL A 17 16.56 20.85 23.16
CA VAL A 17 15.68 19.76 22.73
C VAL A 17 14.48 20.27 21.92
N LEU A 18 13.91 21.42 22.29
CA LEU A 18 12.80 22.05 21.58
C LEU A 18 13.26 22.61 20.23
N LEU A 19 14.47 23.15 20.14
CA LEU A 19 15.07 23.66 18.91
C LEU A 19 15.21 22.57 17.84
N ALA A 20 15.43 21.33 18.27
CA ALA A 20 15.50 20.16 17.40
C ALA A 20 14.13 19.67 16.89
N GLN A 21 13.02 20.15 17.45
CA GLN A 21 11.68 19.78 17.00
C GLN A 21 11.39 20.44 15.65
N TRP A 22 10.90 19.65 14.69
CA TRP A 22 10.73 20.15 13.32
C TRP A 22 9.74 21.32 13.20
N ILE A 23 8.77 21.43 14.13
CA ILE A 23 7.83 22.56 14.17
C ILE A 23 8.52 23.89 14.49
N VAL A 24 9.60 23.84 15.27
CA VAL A 24 10.38 25.01 15.70
C VAL A 24 11.32 25.48 14.60
N ALA A 25 11.68 24.57 13.68
CA ALA A 25 12.45 24.90 12.47
C ALA A 25 13.75 25.67 12.76
N SER A 26 14.44 25.30 13.85
CA SER A 26 15.67 25.94 14.32
C SER A 26 15.53 27.43 14.68
N ASP A 27 14.30 27.90 14.94
CA ASP A 27 14.06 29.23 15.50
C ASP A 27 14.33 29.22 17.01
N ARG A 28 15.47 29.81 17.41
CA ARG A 28 15.89 29.85 18.82
C ARG A 28 14.97 30.71 19.70
N ALA A 29 14.42 31.81 19.17
CA ALA A 29 13.53 32.66 19.95
C ALA A 29 12.23 31.93 20.28
N LEU A 30 11.68 31.19 19.31
CA LEU A 30 10.54 30.32 19.55
C LEU A 30 10.87 29.19 20.55
N ALA A 31 12.04 28.56 20.43
CA ALA A 31 12.46 27.50 21.35
C ALA A 31 12.56 27.99 22.81
N GLU A 32 13.10 29.20 23.00
CA GLU A 32 13.20 29.86 24.31
C GLU A 32 11.82 30.14 24.91
N GLU A 33 10.89 30.70 24.13
CA GLU A 33 9.53 30.94 24.63
C GLU A 33 8.77 29.66 24.91
N LEU A 34 8.91 28.64 24.05
CA LEU A 34 8.34 27.31 24.31
C LEU A 34 8.89 26.73 25.62
N ALA A 35 10.20 26.81 25.86
CA ALA A 35 10.83 26.26 27.06
C ALA A 35 10.33 26.88 28.38
N ASP A 36 9.71 28.06 28.30
CA ASP A 36 9.17 28.81 29.44
C ASP A 36 7.67 28.54 29.69
N VAL A 37 6.93 28.07 28.67
CA VAL A 37 5.47 27.86 28.77
C VAL A 37 5.04 26.39 28.72
N ILE A 38 5.97 25.46 28.48
CA ILE A 38 5.70 24.02 28.48
C ILE A 38 5.71 23.43 29.89
N GLU A 39 5.01 22.32 30.04
CA GLU A 39 5.07 21.45 31.22
C GLU A 39 5.74 20.13 30.84
N LEU A 40 6.67 19.65 31.67
CA LEU A 40 7.30 18.35 31.46
C LEU A 40 6.47 17.25 32.12
N VAL A 41 6.15 16.20 31.37
CA VAL A 41 5.33 15.08 31.84
C VAL A 41 6.05 13.77 31.54
N GLU A 42 6.18 12.91 32.56
CA GLU A 42 6.70 11.55 32.41
C GLU A 42 5.54 10.56 32.22
N PHE A 43 5.78 9.53 31.41
CA PHE A 43 4.84 8.45 31.16
C PHE A 43 5.53 7.10 31.37
N ASP A 44 4.88 6.21 32.11
CA ASP A 44 5.30 4.83 32.25
C ASP A 44 4.89 3.99 31.03
N THR A 45 5.60 2.90 30.78
CA THR A 45 5.24 1.96 29.70
C THR A 45 3.79 1.50 29.82
N GLY A 46 3.03 1.61 28.74
CA GLY A 46 1.61 1.25 28.68
C GLY A 46 0.65 2.35 29.14
N GLN A 47 1.15 3.48 29.64
CA GLN A 47 0.31 4.61 30.01
C GLN A 47 -0.16 5.37 28.76
N ALA A 48 -1.45 5.68 28.70
CA ALA A 48 -2.02 6.52 27.64
C ALA A 48 -1.70 7.99 27.89
N MET A 49 -1.16 8.66 26.86
CA MET A 49 -0.96 10.11 26.85
C MET A 49 -2.15 10.85 26.24
N ILE A 50 -2.76 10.26 25.19
CA ILE A 50 -3.94 10.78 24.51
C ILE A 50 -4.93 9.63 24.36
N GLU A 51 -6.21 9.88 24.60
CA GLU A 51 -7.28 8.92 24.34
C GLU A 51 -8.08 9.32 23.09
N GLN A 52 -8.35 8.35 22.20
CA GLN A 52 -9.19 8.58 21.02
C GLN A 52 -10.58 9.08 21.43
N ASN A 53 -11.10 10.05 20.69
CA ASN A 53 -12.34 10.78 20.98
C ASN A 53 -12.30 11.63 22.26
N GLY A 54 -11.14 11.76 22.92
CA GLY A 54 -10.91 12.72 23.97
C GLY A 54 -11.16 14.15 23.51
N GLU A 55 -11.55 15.00 24.46
CA GLU A 55 -11.89 16.41 24.24
C GLU A 55 -10.72 17.35 24.57
N ASP A 56 -9.61 16.82 25.08
CA ASP A 56 -8.39 17.59 25.26
C ASP A 56 -7.72 17.90 23.92
N ASN A 57 -6.97 19.00 23.87
CA ASN A 57 -6.42 19.57 22.64
C ASN A 57 -4.96 20.04 22.79
N ASP A 58 -4.27 19.61 23.85
CA ASP A 58 -2.87 19.91 24.07
C ASP A 58 -1.96 19.30 22.99
N ILE A 59 -0.78 19.88 22.83
CA ILE A 59 0.30 19.34 21.98
C ILE A 59 1.38 18.76 22.87
N PHE A 60 1.96 17.64 22.46
CA PHE A 60 3.04 16.98 23.17
C PHE A 60 4.26 16.83 22.27
N PHE A 61 5.41 17.36 22.72
CA PHE A 61 6.71 17.20 22.06
C PHE A 61 7.47 16.05 22.72
N ILE A 62 7.83 15.02 21.95
CA ILE A 62 8.56 13.88 22.50
C ILE A 62 10.03 14.28 22.70
N ILE A 63 10.43 14.35 23.97
CA ILE A 63 11.80 14.64 24.40
C ILE A 63 12.62 13.34 24.43
N ALA A 64 12.02 12.27 24.95
CA ALA A 64 12.63 10.94 25.05
C ALA A 64 11.56 9.85 25.09
N GLY A 65 11.97 8.65 24.67
CA GLY A 65 11.09 7.48 24.57
C GLY A 65 10.33 7.44 23.25
N SER A 66 9.31 6.58 23.21
CA SER A 66 8.52 6.28 22.02
C SER A 66 7.08 5.95 22.39
N PHE A 67 6.19 6.23 21.45
CA PHE A 67 4.75 6.11 21.61
C PHE A 67 4.12 5.37 20.43
N GLY A 68 3.26 4.41 20.73
CA GLY A 68 2.41 3.73 19.76
C GLY A 68 1.14 4.52 19.50
N ILE A 69 0.71 4.58 18.24
CA ILE A 69 -0.54 5.22 17.83
C ILE A 69 -1.57 4.15 17.46
N TYR A 70 -2.74 4.23 18.08
CA TYR A 70 -3.83 3.27 17.94
C TYR A 70 -5.11 3.96 17.49
N ILE A 71 -5.78 3.41 16.48
CA ILE A 71 -7.10 3.87 16.02
C ILE A 71 -8.03 2.68 16.09
N ASN A 72 -9.15 2.82 16.80
CA ASN A 72 -10.14 1.75 17.01
C ASN A 72 -9.48 0.46 17.53
N GLY A 73 -8.50 0.59 18.44
CA GLY A 73 -7.74 -0.53 19.02
C GLY A 73 -6.64 -1.13 18.13
N ARG A 74 -6.55 -0.74 16.84
CA ARG A 74 -5.50 -1.21 15.92
C ARG A 74 -4.30 -0.26 15.94
N ARG A 75 -3.09 -0.81 16.12
CA ARG A 75 -1.84 -0.04 15.98
C ARG A 75 -1.62 0.35 14.53
N ILE A 76 -1.49 1.65 14.26
CA ILE A 76 -1.25 2.21 12.92
C ILE A 76 0.21 2.66 12.70
N GLY A 77 0.99 2.78 13.77
CA GLY A 77 2.38 3.20 13.72
C GLY A 77 2.89 3.66 15.08
N GLY A 78 4.03 4.35 15.10
CA GLY A 78 4.59 4.94 16.30
C GLY A 78 5.29 6.26 16.02
N ARG A 79 5.62 6.98 17.10
CA ARG A 79 6.37 8.23 17.09
C ARG A 79 7.45 8.20 18.16
N GLY A 80 8.56 8.89 17.90
CA GLY A 80 9.70 8.95 18.80
C GLY A 80 10.20 10.37 19.02
N ARG A 81 11.37 10.47 19.67
CA ARG A 81 12.06 11.73 19.95
C ARG A 81 12.15 12.64 18.71
N GLY A 82 11.84 13.92 18.90
CA GLY A 82 11.89 14.94 17.83
C GLY A 82 10.59 15.07 17.03
N GLU A 83 9.59 14.26 17.34
CA GLU A 83 8.26 14.34 16.79
C GLU A 83 7.26 14.85 17.84
N GLN A 84 6.17 15.46 17.37
CA GLN A 84 5.04 15.85 18.20
C GLN A 84 3.78 15.07 17.88
N LEU A 85 2.86 15.11 18.85
CA LEU A 85 1.56 14.46 18.83
C LEU A 85 0.48 15.44 19.29
N GLY A 86 -0.74 15.22 18.82
CA GLY A 86 -1.90 16.01 19.23
C GLY A 86 -2.07 17.32 18.47
N GLU A 87 -1.26 17.57 17.44
CA GLU A 87 -1.26 18.82 16.66
C GLU A 87 -2.59 19.08 15.94
N MET A 88 -3.32 18.03 15.59
CA MET A 88 -4.59 18.16 14.85
C MET A 88 -5.68 18.80 15.70
N ALA A 89 -5.87 18.32 16.93
CA ALA A 89 -6.86 18.88 17.85
C ALA A 89 -6.46 20.29 18.33
N ALA A 90 -5.17 20.62 18.35
CA ALA A 90 -4.72 21.97 18.63
C ALA A 90 -4.94 22.95 17.46
N ILE A 91 -4.91 22.47 16.21
CA ILE A 91 -5.20 23.29 15.03
C ILE A 91 -6.70 23.52 14.87
N GLU A 92 -7.50 22.48 15.09
CA GLU A 92 -8.96 22.54 15.06
C GLU A 92 -9.50 22.13 16.44
N PRO A 93 -9.62 23.08 17.39
CA PRO A 93 -10.04 22.79 18.77
C PRO A 93 -11.42 22.17 18.89
N THR A 94 -12.29 22.28 17.87
CA THR A 94 -13.60 21.62 17.88
C THR A 94 -13.51 20.13 17.54
N GLN A 95 -12.37 19.65 17.06
CA GLN A 95 -12.16 18.27 16.69
C GLN A 95 -11.70 17.43 17.90
N ARG A 96 -12.32 16.26 18.07
CA ARG A 96 -11.89 15.26 19.06
C ARG A 96 -10.58 14.59 18.66
N ARG A 97 -9.86 14.05 19.64
CA ARG A 97 -8.62 13.28 19.40
C ARG A 97 -8.84 12.15 18.39
N SER A 98 -8.01 12.11 17.35
CA SER A 98 -8.16 11.18 16.23
C SER A 98 -7.66 9.76 16.51
N ALA A 99 -6.86 9.57 17.57
CA ALA A 99 -6.21 8.31 17.91
C ALA A 99 -5.88 8.27 19.40
N THR A 100 -5.74 7.06 19.95
CA THR A 100 -5.12 6.82 21.25
C THR A 100 -3.62 6.75 21.07
N VAL A 101 -2.87 7.36 21.99
CA VAL A 101 -1.41 7.34 22.01
C VAL A 101 -0.94 6.78 23.34
N VAL A 102 -0.12 5.74 23.28
CA VAL A 102 0.35 5.00 24.46
C VAL A 102 1.87 4.94 24.47
N ALA A 103 2.50 5.18 25.62
CA ALA A 103 3.94 5.04 25.79
C ALA A 103 4.37 3.57 25.61
N GLU A 104 5.34 3.30 24.73
CA GLU A 104 5.88 1.94 24.50
C GLU A 104 7.08 1.63 25.42
N GLU A 105 7.64 2.66 26.03
CA GLU A 105 8.74 2.62 26.99
C GLU A 105 8.64 3.83 27.95
N PRO A 106 9.40 3.89 29.06
CA PRO A 106 9.42 5.06 29.93
C PRO A 106 9.81 6.31 29.13
N SER A 107 8.90 7.28 29.07
CA SER A 107 8.96 8.39 28.12
C SER A 107 8.82 9.75 28.82
N LEU A 108 9.38 10.79 28.20
CA LEU A 108 9.28 12.17 28.66
C LEU A 108 8.83 13.06 27.51
N VAL A 109 7.84 13.91 27.78
CA VAL A 109 7.30 14.86 26.82
C VAL A 109 7.25 16.27 27.39
N ALA A 110 7.30 17.27 26.52
CA ALA A 110 6.88 18.63 26.84
C ALA A 110 5.44 18.84 26.36
N ARG A 111 4.50 19.02 27.30
CA ARG A 111 3.12 19.38 27.07
C ARG A 111 3.01 20.90 26.86
N LEU A 112 2.29 21.30 25.82
CA LEU A 112 1.94 22.68 25.52
C LEU A 112 0.42 22.76 25.40
N SER A 113 -0.20 23.65 26.16
CA SER A 113 -1.65 23.86 26.04
C SER A 113 -2.02 24.46 24.69
N GLU A 114 -3.24 24.18 24.21
CA GLU A 114 -3.74 24.80 22.97
C GLU A 114 -3.69 26.33 23.03
N GLN A 115 -3.99 26.92 24.20
CA GLN A 115 -3.95 28.37 24.39
C GLN A 115 -2.56 28.95 24.17
N HIS A 116 -1.51 28.34 24.75
CA HIS A 116 -0.14 28.78 24.54
C HIS A 116 0.34 28.50 23.12
N PHE A 117 -0.06 27.36 22.54
CA PHE A 117 0.21 27.05 21.14
C PHE A 117 -0.37 28.11 20.19
N SER A 118 -1.63 28.50 20.37
CA SER A 118 -2.31 29.51 19.56
C SER A 118 -1.65 30.88 19.68
N GLN A 119 -1.22 31.27 20.89
CA GLN A 119 -0.47 32.52 21.12
C GLN A 119 0.89 32.50 20.40
N LEU A 120 1.65 31.43 20.57
CA LEU A 120 2.96 31.26 19.93
C LEU A 120 2.82 31.19 18.42
N ALA A 121 1.87 30.45 17.87
CA ALA A 121 1.70 30.28 16.44
C ALA A 121 1.23 31.58 15.75
N LYS A 122 0.52 32.47 16.45
CA LYS A 122 0.24 33.85 15.98
C LYS A 122 1.52 34.70 15.89
N LYS A 123 2.40 34.59 16.89
CA LYS A 123 3.67 35.32 16.93
C LYS A 123 4.72 34.74 15.97
N TYR A 124 4.70 33.42 15.80
CA TYR A 124 5.61 32.63 14.97
C TYR A 124 4.81 31.83 13.91
N PRO A 125 4.31 32.48 12.83
CA PRO A 125 3.51 31.81 11.79
C PRO A 125 4.23 30.65 11.08
N GLY A 126 5.56 30.56 11.23
CA GLY A 126 6.35 29.42 10.77
C GLY A 126 5.86 28.09 11.32
N MET A 127 5.33 28.05 12.55
CA MET A 127 4.78 26.85 13.18
C MET A 127 3.64 26.24 12.33
N TYR A 128 2.65 27.04 11.95
CA TYR A 128 1.54 26.60 11.09
C TYR A 128 2.03 26.09 9.74
N ARG A 129 3.01 26.78 9.14
CA ARG A 129 3.58 26.35 7.86
C ARG A 129 4.24 24.98 7.97
N GLN A 130 4.96 24.71 9.06
CA GLN A 130 5.58 23.41 9.27
C GLN A 130 4.51 22.34 9.45
N ILE A 131 3.46 22.58 10.25
CA ILE A 131 2.41 21.57 10.44
C ILE A 131 1.67 21.29 9.13
N ALA A 132 1.31 22.32 8.37
CA ALA A 132 0.68 22.17 7.07
C ALA A 132 1.53 21.32 6.11
N ARG A 133 2.86 21.52 6.10
CA ARG A 133 3.79 20.69 5.31
C ARG A 133 3.78 19.23 5.75
N SER A 134 3.80 18.97 7.06
CA SER A 134 3.77 17.62 7.62
C SER A 134 2.47 16.89 7.28
N LEU A 135 1.32 17.54 7.48
CA LEU A 135 0.01 16.99 7.13
C LEU A 135 -0.14 16.74 5.62
N SER A 136 0.36 17.66 4.78
CA SER A 136 0.35 17.51 3.33
C SER A 136 1.18 16.30 2.87
N ARG A 137 2.39 16.10 3.43
CA ARG A 137 3.20 14.92 3.14
C ARG A 137 2.49 13.62 3.53
N ARG A 138 1.92 13.57 4.74
CA ARG A 138 1.15 12.40 5.21
C ARG A 138 -0.06 12.10 4.33
N LEU A 139 -0.77 13.12 3.84
CA LEU A 139 -1.88 12.94 2.92
C LEU A 139 -1.42 12.33 1.59
N LEU A 140 -0.31 12.82 1.03
CA LEU A 140 0.25 12.29 -0.21
C LEU A 140 0.75 10.85 -0.05
N GLU A 141 1.38 10.53 1.07
CA GLU A 141 1.80 9.16 1.40
C GLU A 141 0.60 8.22 1.52
N ARG A 142 -0.48 8.65 2.18
CA ARG A 142 -1.72 7.87 2.25
C ARG A 142 -2.32 7.62 0.87
N ASN A 143 -2.33 8.64 0.00
CA ASN A 143 -2.87 8.51 -1.35
C ASN A 143 -2.09 7.50 -2.22
N LYS A 144 -0.82 7.20 -1.94
CA LYS A 144 -0.07 6.15 -2.65
C LYS A 144 -0.62 4.74 -2.41
N HIS A 145 -1.37 4.54 -1.34
CA HIS A 145 -1.98 3.25 -0.98
C HIS A 145 -3.49 3.20 -1.21
N VAL A 146 -4.10 4.33 -1.59
CA VAL A 146 -5.44 4.33 -2.15
C VAL A 146 -5.27 3.96 -3.61
N GLY A 147 -5.54 2.69 -3.97
CA GLY A 147 -5.58 2.28 -5.37
C GLY A 147 -6.44 3.25 -6.15
N MET A 148 -6.03 3.61 -7.37
CA MET A 148 -6.87 4.45 -8.23
C MET A 148 -8.24 3.79 -8.34
N TYR A 149 -9.32 4.52 -8.09
CA TYR A 149 -10.66 4.00 -8.35
C TYR A 149 -10.77 3.71 -9.86
N ARG A 150 -10.83 2.43 -10.22
CA ARG A 150 -10.93 1.98 -11.61
C ARG A 150 -12.39 1.75 -11.98
N GLU A 151 -12.89 2.48 -12.99
CA GLU A 151 -14.25 2.29 -13.55
C GLU A 151 -14.37 1.00 -14.36
N LYS A 152 -13.26 0.50 -14.91
CA LYS A 152 -13.19 -0.74 -15.70
C LYS A 152 -12.13 -1.67 -15.14
N VAL A 153 -12.41 -2.96 -15.16
CA VAL A 153 -11.47 -3.99 -14.70
C VAL A 153 -10.40 -4.19 -15.77
N ARG A 154 -9.13 -4.01 -15.42
CA ARG A 154 -7.99 -4.29 -16.33
C ARG A 154 -7.58 -5.75 -16.24
N VAL A 155 -7.68 -6.45 -17.36
CA VAL A 155 -7.35 -7.88 -17.48
C VAL A 155 -6.13 -8.01 -18.38
N PHE A 156 -5.01 -8.46 -17.83
CA PHE A 156 -3.80 -8.71 -18.59
C PHE A 156 -3.70 -10.19 -19.00
N ILE A 157 -3.57 -10.45 -20.31
CA ILE A 157 -3.46 -11.81 -20.85
C ILE A 157 -1.99 -12.13 -21.13
N ILE A 158 -1.47 -13.07 -20.34
CA ILE A 158 -0.16 -13.69 -20.50
C ILE A 158 -0.32 -14.88 -21.45
N SER A 159 0.46 -14.93 -22.53
CA SER A 159 0.45 -16.06 -23.45
C SER A 159 1.77 -16.19 -24.20
N SER A 160 2.05 -17.37 -24.74
CA SER A 160 3.10 -17.54 -25.75
C SER A 160 2.64 -17.03 -27.12
N ALA A 161 3.55 -17.00 -28.10
CA ALA A 161 3.20 -16.66 -29.48
C ALA A 161 2.23 -17.68 -30.09
N GLU A 162 2.35 -18.94 -29.70
CA GLU A 162 1.55 -20.09 -30.12
C GLU A 162 0.14 -20.03 -29.54
N ALA A 163 0.00 -19.52 -28.31
CA ALA A 163 -1.27 -19.32 -27.63
C ALA A 163 -2.01 -18.02 -28.03
N LEU A 164 -1.45 -17.19 -28.91
CA LEU A 164 -2.08 -15.94 -29.37
C LEU A 164 -3.50 -16.10 -29.95
N PRO A 165 -3.83 -17.16 -30.72
CA PRO A 165 -5.20 -17.38 -31.17
C PRO A 165 -6.19 -17.50 -30.01
N VAL A 166 -5.81 -18.21 -28.95
CA VAL A 166 -6.62 -18.36 -27.73
C VAL A 166 -6.75 -17.02 -27.00
N ALA A 167 -5.64 -16.29 -26.84
CA ALA A 167 -5.62 -14.97 -26.20
C ALA A 167 -6.56 -13.97 -26.90
N ARG A 168 -6.55 -13.95 -28.23
CA ARG A 168 -7.42 -13.10 -29.04
C ARG A 168 -8.89 -13.48 -28.88
N LEU A 169 -9.20 -14.77 -28.81
CA LEU A 169 -10.57 -15.23 -28.56
C LEU A 169 -11.09 -14.81 -27.19
N VAL A 170 -10.26 -14.89 -26.14
CA VAL A 170 -10.62 -14.41 -24.80
C VAL A 170 -10.89 -12.91 -24.82
N ARG A 171 -10.00 -12.12 -25.43
CA ARG A 171 -10.19 -10.66 -25.57
C ARG A 171 -11.47 -10.33 -26.33
N ASN A 172 -11.73 -11.00 -27.46
CA ASN A 172 -12.94 -10.78 -28.25
C ASN A 172 -14.21 -11.17 -27.46
N ALA A 173 -14.16 -12.25 -26.66
CA ALA A 173 -15.27 -12.63 -25.79
C ALA A 173 -15.59 -11.56 -24.72
N PHE A 174 -14.62 -10.69 -24.39
CA PHE A 174 -14.77 -9.60 -23.43
C PHE A 174 -15.07 -8.23 -24.05
N GLU A 175 -15.27 -8.15 -25.36
CA GLU A 175 -15.49 -6.89 -26.08
C GLU A 175 -16.67 -6.06 -25.54
N HIS A 176 -17.72 -6.73 -25.05
CA HIS A 176 -18.93 -6.09 -24.52
C HIS A 176 -18.99 -6.05 -22.99
N ASP A 177 -17.94 -6.50 -22.31
CA ASP A 177 -17.83 -6.46 -20.86
C ASP A 177 -17.19 -5.14 -20.39
N PRO A 178 -17.37 -4.73 -19.12
CA PRO A 178 -16.71 -3.55 -18.56
C PRO A 178 -15.22 -3.79 -18.27
N PHE A 179 -14.55 -4.55 -19.14
CA PHE A 179 -13.16 -4.93 -19.01
C PHE A 179 -12.31 -4.16 -20.01
N LEU A 180 -11.11 -3.78 -19.58
CA LEU A 180 -10.05 -3.37 -20.49
C LEU A 180 -9.07 -4.56 -20.58
N THR A 181 -9.14 -5.30 -21.67
CA THR A 181 -8.32 -6.50 -21.87
C THR A 181 -7.14 -6.22 -22.77
N THR A 182 -5.94 -6.40 -22.23
CA THR A 182 -4.67 -6.22 -22.95
C THR A 182 -3.99 -7.56 -23.12
N ILE A 183 -3.65 -7.93 -24.35
CA ILE A 183 -2.77 -9.07 -24.61
C ILE A 183 -1.34 -8.52 -24.67
N TRP A 184 -0.37 -9.29 -24.17
CA TRP A 184 1.05 -8.94 -24.19
C TRP A 184 1.59 -8.47 -25.58
N THR A 185 0.91 -8.74 -26.70
CA THR A 185 1.31 -8.32 -28.06
C THR A 185 0.68 -7.03 -28.60
N ASP A 186 -0.29 -6.42 -27.92
CA ASP A 186 -1.21 -5.46 -28.54
C ASP A 186 -0.74 -4.01 -28.67
N GLY A 187 0.46 -3.62 -28.22
CA GLY A 187 0.91 -2.26 -28.54
C GLY A 187 1.91 -1.57 -27.63
N VAL A 188 2.75 -2.29 -26.90
CA VAL A 188 4.00 -1.69 -26.43
C VAL A 188 5.14 -2.66 -26.76
N PHE A 189 6.24 -2.12 -27.26
CA PHE A 189 7.52 -2.81 -27.48
C PHE A 189 7.68 -3.53 -28.83
N ARG A 190 8.14 -2.73 -29.81
CA ARG A 190 8.86 -3.23 -30.98
C ARG A 190 10.14 -3.94 -30.50
N VAL A 191 10.24 -5.22 -30.84
CA VAL A 191 11.48 -5.96 -31.16
C VAL A 191 12.61 -5.87 -30.11
N ALA A 192 12.81 -7.01 -29.43
CA ALA A 192 13.93 -7.38 -28.56
C ALA A 192 13.86 -6.88 -27.10
N ASN A 193 13.61 -7.86 -26.22
CA ASN A 193 13.74 -7.84 -24.76
C ASN A 193 12.64 -7.11 -23.98
N TYR A 194 11.83 -7.94 -23.34
CA TYR A 194 10.98 -7.59 -22.23
C TYR A 194 11.83 -7.08 -21.06
N THR A 195 11.67 -5.83 -20.63
CA THR A 195 12.34 -5.37 -19.41
C THR A 195 11.48 -5.75 -18.21
N LEU A 196 12.11 -6.15 -17.11
CA LEU A 196 11.40 -6.44 -15.86
C LEU A 196 10.59 -5.22 -15.38
N GLN A 197 11.04 -4.01 -15.70
CA GLN A 197 10.38 -2.76 -15.34
C GLN A 197 9.01 -2.57 -16.05
N ASP A 198 8.91 -2.96 -17.32
CA ASP A 198 7.65 -2.87 -18.06
C ASP A 198 6.62 -3.88 -17.54
N LEU A 199 7.10 -5.08 -17.18
CA LEU A 199 6.28 -6.09 -16.52
C LEU A 199 5.78 -5.59 -15.15
N GLU A 200 6.66 -5.02 -14.34
CA GLU A 200 6.29 -4.45 -13.03
C GLU A 200 5.22 -3.37 -13.16
N ALA A 201 5.33 -2.49 -14.16
CA ALA A 201 4.33 -1.47 -14.43
C ALA A 201 2.96 -2.07 -14.79
N GLU A 202 2.93 -3.12 -15.60
CA GLU A 202 1.68 -3.79 -15.97
C GLU A 202 1.08 -4.59 -14.79
N VAL A 203 1.92 -5.17 -13.94
CA VAL A 203 1.49 -5.81 -12.68
C VAL A 203 0.82 -4.79 -11.76
N ASP A 204 1.36 -3.59 -11.64
CA ASP A 204 0.76 -2.51 -10.86
C ASP A 204 -0.54 -1.97 -11.50
N ASP A 205 -0.63 -2.01 -12.83
CA ASP A 205 -1.80 -1.50 -13.55
C ASP A 205 -2.91 -2.55 -13.78
N SER A 206 -2.72 -3.82 -13.42
CA SER A 206 -3.71 -4.89 -13.67
C SER A 206 -4.57 -5.21 -12.46
N ASP A 207 -5.81 -5.62 -12.70
CA ASP A 207 -6.71 -6.15 -11.67
C ASP A 207 -6.77 -7.68 -11.68
N PHE A 208 -6.51 -8.28 -12.86
CA PHE A 208 -6.42 -9.71 -13.09
C PHE A 208 -5.30 -10.03 -14.07
N ALA A 209 -4.69 -11.19 -13.86
CA ALA A 209 -3.80 -11.81 -14.83
C ALA A 209 -4.40 -13.13 -15.30
N VAL A 210 -4.42 -13.37 -16.60
CA VAL A 210 -4.91 -14.60 -17.21
C VAL A 210 -3.77 -15.19 -18.02
N ALA A 211 -3.13 -16.23 -17.48
CA ALA A 211 -2.10 -16.98 -18.18
C ALA A 211 -2.72 -18.11 -18.97
N ILE A 212 -2.47 -18.15 -20.28
CA ILE A 212 -2.92 -19.23 -21.14
C ILE A 212 -1.79 -20.25 -21.24
N ALA A 213 -1.99 -21.40 -20.61
CA ALA A 213 -1.12 -22.55 -20.81
C ALA A 213 -1.37 -23.13 -22.20
N HIS A 214 -0.26 -23.43 -22.88
CA HIS A 214 -0.20 -24.18 -24.12
C HIS A 214 0.99 -25.14 -24.02
N ALA A 215 0.93 -26.30 -24.66
CA ALA A 215 1.99 -27.31 -24.67
C ALA A 215 3.17 -26.89 -25.56
N ASP A 216 3.79 -25.77 -25.22
CA ASP A 216 4.87 -25.19 -26.01
C ASP A 216 6.20 -25.93 -25.85
N ASP A 217 6.44 -26.46 -24.64
CA ASP A 217 7.69 -27.13 -24.26
C ASP A 217 7.43 -28.53 -23.66
N LEU A 218 8.49 -29.34 -23.57
CA LEU A 218 8.50 -30.62 -22.86
C LEU A 218 9.34 -30.51 -21.59
N THR A 219 8.76 -30.87 -20.44
CA THR A 219 9.49 -31.01 -19.18
C THR A 219 9.69 -32.48 -18.85
N GLU A 220 10.95 -32.89 -18.63
CA GLU A 220 11.25 -34.23 -18.13
C GLU A 220 10.92 -34.32 -16.63
N SER A 221 10.09 -35.29 -16.25
CA SER A 221 9.80 -35.56 -14.85
C SER A 221 9.68 -37.04 -14.55
N ARG A 222 10.55 -37.54 -13.68
CA ARG A 222 10.65 -38.96 -13.31
C ARG A 222 10.81 -39.88 -14.54
N GLY A 223 11.64 -39.45 -15.50
CA GLY A 223 11.96 -40.21 -16.72
C GLY A 223 10.83 -40.26 -17.75
N LYS A 224 9.87 -39.34 -17.68
CA LYS A 224 8.81 -39.16 -18.69
C LYS A 224 8.71 -37.70 -19.07
N ASP A 225 8.61 -37.44 -20.36
CA ASP A 225 8.36 -36.11 -20.89
C ASP A 225 6.88 -35.77 -20.75
N TRP A 226 6.62 -34.57 -20.24
CA TRP A 226 5.28 -34.02 -20.09
C TRP A 226 5.20 -32.68 -20.82
N PRO A 227 4.10 -32.41 -21.54
CA PRO A 227 3.83 -31.08 -22.04
C PRO A 227 3.78 -30.05 -20.89
N SER A 228 4.46 -28.92 -21.06
CA SER A 228 4.53 -27.83 -20.09
C SER A 228 4.33 -26.47 -20.79
N PRO A 229 3.79 -25.45 -20.08
CA PRO A 229 3.80 -24.09 -20.57
C PRO A 229 5.24 -23.55 -20.64
N ARG A 230 5.50 -22.58 -21.50
CA ARG A 230 6.80 -21.89 -21.53
C ARG A 230 7.16 -21.32 -20.16
N ASP A 231 8.45 -21.37 -19.84
CA ASP A 231 8.99 -20.86 -18.58
C ASP A 231 8.60 -19.38 -18.31
N ASN A 232 8.55 -18.55 -19.35
CA ASN A 232 8.17 -17.14 -19.22
C ASN A 232 6.71 -16.96 -18.78
N VAL A 233 5.79 -17.80 -19.26
CA VAL A 233 4.36 -17.75 -18.88
C VAL A 233 4.20 -18.09 -17.40
N VAL A 234 4.97 -19.06 -16.91
CA VAL A 234 5.00 -19.47 -15.49
C VAL A 234 5.60 -18.35 -14.63
N PHE A 235 6.71 -17.76 -15.06
CA PHE A 235 7.38 -16.65 -14.36
C PHE A 235 6.47 -15.42 -14.23
N GLU A 236 5.89 -14.97 -15.33
CA GLU A 236 4.98 -13.82 -15.35
C GLU A 236 3.77 -14.07 -14.47
N LEU A 237 3.13 -15.24 -14.58
CA LEU A 237 2.02 -15.62 -13.72
C LEU A 237 2.40 -15.59 -12.23
N GLY A 238 3.61 -16.06 -11.90
CA GLY A 238 4.15 -16.01 -10.54
C GLY A 238 4.29 -14.58 -10.01
N LEU A 239 4.77 -13.65 -10.85
CA LEU A 239 4.91 -12.25 -10.48
C LEU A 239 3.54 -11.59 -10.22
N PHE A 240 2.59 -11.78 -11.14
CA PHE A 240 1.22 -11.27 -10.96
C PHE A 240 0.54 -11.90 -9.74
N MET A 241 0.75 -13.19 -9.48
CA MET A 241 0.24 -13.87 -8.29
C MET A 241 0.82 -13.27 -6.99
N GLY A 242 2.09 -12.86 -7.00
CA GLY A 242 2.73 -12.20 -5.85
C GLY A 242 2.07 -10.87 -5.48
N LYS A 243 1.58 -10.11 -6.47
CA LYS A 243 0.93 -8.81 -6.27
C LYS A 243 -0.59 -8.91 -6.08
N LEU A 244 -1.27 -9.60 -6.98
CA LEU A 244 -2.74 -9.67 -7.07
C LEU A 244 -3.34 -10.78 -6.20
N GLY A 245 -2.52 -11.75 -5.78
CA GLY A 245 -2.96 -12.93 -5.06
C GLY A 245 -3.54 -14.03 -5.95
N ARG A 246 -3.72 -15.21 -5.34
CA ARG A 246 -4.05 -16.48 -6.03
C ARG A 246 -5.42 -16.52 -6.69
N GLN A 247 -6.35 -15.67 -6.24
CA GLN A 247 -7.70 -15.57 -6.78
C GLN A 247 -7.77 -14.68 -8.03
N ARG A 248 -6.78 -13.82 -8.26
CA ARG A 248 -6.76 -12.84 -9.38
C ARG A 248 -5.73 -13.17 -10.45
N ALA A 249 -4.78 -14.05 -10.13
CA ALA A 249 -3.92 -14.72 -11.09
C ALA A 249 -4.56 -16.06 -11.50
N ILE A 250 -5.01 -16.14 -12.76
CA ILE A 250 -5.81 -17.26 -13.29
C ILE A 250 -5.00 -17.96 -14.36
N LEU A 251 -5.02 -19.29 -14.32
CA LEU A 251 -4.40 -20.13 -15.33
C LEU A 251 -5.46 -20.81 -16.19
N MET A 252 -5.46 -20.55 -17.49
CA MET A 252 -6.27 -21.28 -18.46
C MET A 252 -5.51 -22.50 -18.98
N GLU A 253 -6.05 -23.70 -18.78
CA GLU A 253 -5.40 -24.96 -19.16
C GLU A 253 -6.16 -25.73 -20.24
N PRO A 254 -5.51 -26.30 -21.27
CA PRO A 254 -6.20 -27.08 -22.29
C PRO A 254 -6.74 -28.38 -21.69
N ARG A 255 -8.02 -28.70 -21.95
CA ARG A 255 -8.68 -29.87 -21.33
C ARG A 255 -8.15 -31.22 -21.85
N GLU A 256 -7.61 -31.26 -23.06
CA GLU A 256 -7.22 -32.49 -23.75
C GLU A 256 -5.74 -32.85 -23.54
N GLU A 257 -4.94 -31.87 -23.11
CA GLU A 257 -3.52 -32.04 -22.80
C GLU A 257 -3.33 -31.85 -21.30
N LYS A 258 -2.92 -32.90 -20.58
CA LYS A 258 -2.54 -32.74 -19.18
C LYS A 258 -1.22 -31.98 -19.10
N VAL A 259 -1.32 -30.67 -19.05
CA VAL A 259 -0.18 -29.78 -18.86
C VAL A 259 0.27 -29.87 -17.41
N LYS A 260 1.54 -30.21 -17.20
CA LYS A 260 2.09 -30.32 -15.85
C LYS A 260 2.57 -28.95 -15.36
N LEU A 261 2.03 -28.51 -14.22
CA LEU A 261 2.44 -27.26 -13.56
C LEU A 261 3.45 -27.54 -12.43
N PRO A 262 4.34 -26.58 -12.13
CA PRO A 262 5.17 -26.60 -10.93
C PRO A 262 4.32 -26.74 -9.65
N SER A 263 4.81 -27.48 -8.66
CA SER A 263 4.12 -27.69 -7.38
C SER A 263 3.88 -26.38 -6.61
N ASP A 264 4.73 -25.38 -6.81
CA ASP A 264 4.60 -24.06 -6.17
C ASP A 264 3.37 -23.27 -6.67
N LEU A 265 2.80 -23.64 -7.82
CA LEU A 265 1.53 -23.11 -8.33
C LEU A 265 0.31 -23.91 -7.86
N SER A 266 0.48 -24.92 -7.00
CA SER A 266 -0.60 -25.78 -6.47
C SER A 266 -1.61 -24.98 -5.64
N GLY A 267 -2.78 -24.69 -6.19
CA GLY A 267 -3.86 -23.90 -5.57
C GLY A 267 -4.10 -22.52 -6.21
N ILE A 268 -3.51 -22.27 -7.38
CA ILE A 268 -3.96 -21.18 -8.27
C ILE A 268 -5.35 -21.48 -8.83
N THR A 269 -6.13 -20.44 -9.15
CA THR A 269 -7.40 -20.61 -9.86
C THR A 269 -7.13 -21.09 -11.29
N THR A 270 -7.58 -22.30 -11.63
CA THR A 270 -7.48 -22.82 -13.00
C THR A 270 -8.84 -22.85 -13.70
N ILE A 271 -8.84 -22.54 -14.99
CA ILE A 271 -10.03 -22.61 -15.86
C ILE A 271 -9.69 -23.46 -17.08
N PRO A 272 -10.25 -24.68 -17.22
CA PRO A 272 -9.98 -25.49 -18.38
C PRO A 272 -10.62 -24.88 -19.63
N TYR A 273 -9.96 -24.97 -20.78
CA TYR A 273 -10.50 -24.55 -22.08
C TYR A 273 -10.38 -25.65 -23.14
N ARG A 274 -11.16 -25.50 -24.21
CA ARG A 274 -11.03 -26.30 -25.43
C ARG A 274 -10.74 -25.36 -26.58
N PHE A 275 -9.84 -25.78 -27.45
CA PHE A 275 -9.46 -25.00 -28.62
C PHE A 275 -9.12 -25.95 -29.76
N GLU A 276 -9.72 -25.67 -30.92
CA GLU A 276 -9.37 -26.27 -32.19
C GLU A 276 -9.40 -25.15 -33.23
N SER A 277 -8.36 -25.06 -34.05
CA SER A 277 -8.29 -24.01 -35.07
C SER A 277 -9.40 -24.20 -36.11
N GLY A 278 -10.07 -23.11 -36.49
CA GLY A 278 -11.11 -23.12 -37.53
C GLY A 278 -12.42 -22.51 -37.05
N ARG A 279 -13.52 -22.83 -37.75
CA ARG A 279 -14.82 -22.17 -37.59
C ARG A 279 -15.51 -22.44 -36.24
N VAL A 280 -15.05 -23.44 -35.51
CA VAL A 280 -15.65 -23.86 -34.21
C VAL A 280 -14.88 -23.32 -33.00
N ALA A 281 -13.75 -22.64 -33.21
CA ALA A 281 -12.85 -22.19 -32.14
C ALA A 281 -13.57 -21.32 -31.09
N GLU A 282 -14.37 -20.35 -31.55
CA GLU A 282 -15.17 -19.46 -30.69
C GLU A 282 -16.17 -20.26 -29.83
N SER A 283 -16.88 -21.22 -30.43
CA SER A 283 -17.86 -22.04 -29.70
C SER A 283 -17.21 -22.96 -28.68
N LEU A 284 -15.99 -23.46 -28.96
CA LEU A 284 -15.27 -24.36 -28.07
C LEU A 284 -14.71 -23.63 -26.84
N ILE A 285 -14.24 -22.39 -27.01
CA ILE A 285 -13.64 -21.61 -25.92
C ILE A 285 -14.68 -20.83 -25.11
N ALA A 286 -15.86 -20.54 -25.66
CA ALA A 286 -16.91 -19.74 -25.01
C ALA A 286 -17.21 -20.18 -23.56
N PRO A 287 -17.37 -21.48 -23.22
CA PRO A 287 -17.63 -21.88 -21.84
C PRO A 287 -16.50 -21.53 -20.86
N ALA A 288 -15.25 -21.46 -21.33
CA ALA A 288 -14.12 -21.04 -20.51
C ALA A 288 -14.12 -19.51 -20.31
N CYS A 289 -14.43 -18.76 -21.37
CA CYS A 289 -14.59 -17.30 -21.30
C CYS A 289 -15.73 -16.91 -20.37
N ASP A 290 -16.85 -17.63 -20.37
CA ASP A 290 -17.98 -17.38 -19.48
C ASP A 290 -17.62 -17.58 -18.00
N ARG A 291 -16.89 -18.66 -17.68
CA ARG A 291 -16.37 -18.90 -16.32
C ARG A 291 -15.41 -17.80 -15.89
N LEU A 292 -14.51 -17.39 -16.79
CA LEU A 292 -13.54 -16.33 -16.54
C LEU A 292 -14.26 -14.99 -16.28
N ARG A 293 -15.26 -14.65 -17.10
CA ARG A 293 -16.10 -13.46 -16.92
C ARG A 293 -16.80 -13.45 -15.57
N GLN A 294 -17.46 -14.55 -15.21
CA GLN A 294 -18.19 -14.67 -13.94
C GLN A 294 -17.25 -14.44 -12.75
N HIS A 295 -16.07 -15.06 -12.77
CA HIS A 295 -15.06 -14.93 -11.74
C HIS A 295 -14.52 -13.50 -11.62
N ILE A 296 -14.27 -12.83 -12.75
CA ILE A 296 -13.81 -11.44 -12.78
C ILE A 296 -14.88 -10.48 -12.24
N ILE A 297 -16.14 -10.66 -12.63
CA ILE A 297 -17.27 -9.84 -12.16
C ILE A 297 -17.47 -10.02 -10.64
N GLU A 298 -17.37 -11.25 -10.15
CA GLU A 298 -17.55 -11.56 -8.72
C GLU A 298 -16.53 -10.83 -7.84
N LEU A 299 -15.28 -10.77 -8.28
CA LEU A 299 -14.19 -10.15 -7.52
C LEU A 299 -14.01 -8.65 -7.79
N GLY A 300 -14.50 -8.14 -8.93
CA GLY A 300 -14.44 -6.72 -9.29
C GLY A 300 -13.02 -6.14 -9.40
N PRO A 301 -12.87 -4.81 -9.54
CA PRO A 301 -11.56 -4.15 -9.65
C PRO A 301 -10.71 -4.32 -8.39
N PHE A 302 -9.39 -4.31 -8.56
CA PHE A 302 -8.40 -4.45 -7.48
C PHE A 302 -8.01 -3.05 -6.97
N ASN A 303 -8.77 -2.56 -5.98
CA ASN A 303 -8.59 -1.20 -5.42
C ASN A 303 -7.66 -1.13 -4.19
N GLY A 304 -6.86 -2.17 -3.93
CA GLY A 304 -6.02 -2.28 -2.73
C GLY A 304 -6.76 -2.94 -1.56
#